data_AF-D8RJ49-F1
#
_entry.id   AF-D8RJ49-F1
#
_cell.length_a   1.000
_cell.length_b   1.000
_cell.length_c   1.000
_cell.angle_alpha   90.00
_cell.angle_beta   90.00
_cell.angle_gamma   90.00
#
_symmetry.space_group_name_H-M   'P 1'
#
loop_
_entity.id
_entity.type
_entity.pdbx_description
1 polymer ?
#
loop_
_entity_poly.entity_id
_entity_poly.type
_entity_poly.pdbx_seq_one_letter_code
_entity_poly.pdbx_strand_id
1 'polypeptide(L)'
;LEFYFHDKVDLTNPSNSTVVFVAGPKNAQFGAVFVIDDVLTKGPSRDSEIVGRAKGTYISDDSTNTTTGLFLTFVAVLKDGTMSMHGQDNIFDEVRELAVIGGTGAYRFASGFAQMRTYKF
;
A
#
# COMPACT_ATOMS: atom_id res chain seq x y z
N LEU A 1 -6.52 8.69 11.98
CA LEU A 1 -6.85 8.89 10.56
C LEU A 1 -7.42 7.59 10.04
N GLU A 2 -8.48 7.63 9.23
CA GLU A 2 -9.06 6.45 8.58
C GLU A 2 -9.33 6.80 7.12
N PHE A 3 -8.96 5.90 6.22
CA PHE A 3 -9.16 6.03 4.78
C PHE A 3 -9.04 4.65 4.12
N TYR A 4 -9.53 4.55 2.89
CA TYR A 4 -9.57 3.32 2.10
C TYR A 4 -8.52 3.40 0.98
N PHE A 5 -7.69 2.35 0.92
CA PHE A 5 -6.61 2.15 -0.03
C PHE A 5 -7.13 1.35 -1.23
N HIS A 6 -6.89 1.84 -2.45
CA HIS A 6 -7.40 1.24 -3.69
C HIS A 6 -6.29 0.70 -4.59
N ASP A 7 -5.76 -0.48 -4.26
CA ASP A 7 -4.81 -1.22 -5.10
C ASP A 7 -5.52 -1.77 -6.34
N LYS A 8 -5.21 -1.23 -7.52
CA LYS A 8 -5.81 -1.69 -8.78
C LYS A 8 -4.73 -2.25 -9.68
N VAL A 9 -4.64 -3.58 -9.68
CA VAL A 9 -3.71 -4.32 -10.51
C VAL A 9 -4.38 -4.68 -11.85
N ASP A 10 -3.91 -4.08 -12.93
CA ASP A 10 -4.27 -4.46 -14.31
C ASP A 10 -2.99 -4.68 -15.12
N LEU A 11 -2.45 -5.90 -15.04
CA LEU A 11 -1.21 -6.28 -15.75
C LEU A 11 -1.38 -6.33 -17.27
N THR A 12 -2.62 -6.30 -17.77
CA THR A 12 -2.93 -6.33 -19.20
C THR A 12 -3.07 -4.93 -19.80
N ASN A 13 -3.47 -3.95 -18.98
CA ASN A 13 -3.56 -2.56 -19.35
C ASN A 13 -2.93 -1.64 -18.29
N PRO A 14 -1.61 -1.39 -18.38
CA PRO A 14 -0.89 -0.57 -17.40
C PRO A 14 -1.44 0.85 -17.25
N SER A 15 -2.07 1.41 -18.30
CA SER A 15 -2.67 2.76 -18.25
C SER A 15 -3.91 2.84 -17.35
N ASN A 16 -4.52 1.69 -17.04
CA ASN A 16 -5.70 1.56 -16.21
C ASN A 16 -5.36 1.04 -14.79
N SER A 17 -4.11 0.65 -14.57
CA SER A 17 -3.56 0.13 -13.32
C SER A 17 -3.04 1.26 -12.44
N THR A 18 -3.12 1.11 -11.12
CA THR A 18 -2.37 1.95 -10.16
C THR A 18 -1.08 1.28 -9.71
N VAL A 19 -0.86 0.04 -10.15
CA VAL A 19 0.28 -0.81 -9.82
C VAL A 19 1.07 -1.15 -11.08
N VAL A 20 2.40 -1.09 -10.99
CA VAL A 20 3.30 -1.51 -12.07
C VAL A 20 4.29 -2.53 -11.55
N PHE A 21 4.38 -3.69 -12.22
CA PHE A 21 5.44 -4.66 -12.00
C PHE A 21 6.78 -4.10 -12.47
N VAL A 22 7.81 -4.18 -11.63
CA VAL A 22 9.15 -3.62 -11.89
C VAL A 22 10.17 -4.71 -12.14
N ALA A 23 10.21 -5.73 -11.27
CA ALA A 23 11.25 -6.75 -11.29
C ALA A 23 10.80 -8.06 -10.60
N GLY A 24 11.52 -9.15 -10.86
CA GLY A 24 11.33 -10.44 -10.19
C GLY A 24 10.50 -11.45 -11.01
N PRO A 25 9.94 -12.49 -10.35
CA PRO A 25 9.10 -13.48 -11.01
C PRO A 25 7.76 -12.88 -11.49
N LYS A 26 7.40 -13.11 -12.76
CA LYS A 26 6.17 -12.56 -13.37
C LYS A 26 4.87 -13.10 -12.75
N ASN A 27 4.94 -14.17 -11.98
CA ASN A 27 3.83 -14.78 -11.25
C ASN A 27 3.66 -14.21 -9.83
N ALA A 28 4.27 -13.05 -9.53
CA ALA A 28 4.20 -12.38 -8.24
C ALA A 28 4.73 -13.21 -7.04
N GLN A 29 5.56 -14.22 -7.29
CA GLN A 29 6.24 -14.99 -6.25
C GLN A 29 7.38 -14.22 -5.59
N PHE A 30 8.02 -14.84 -4.61
CA PHE A 30 9.15 -14.28 -3.85
C PHE A 30 10.13 -13.48 -4.72
N GLY A 31 10.36 -12.23 -4.34
CA GLY A 31 11.23 -11.28 -5.04
C GLY A 31 10.54 -10.46 -6.14
N ALA A 32 9.24 -10.65 -6.38
CA ALA A 32 8.48 -9.76 -7.26
C ALA A 32 8.32 -8.38 -6.62
N VAL A 33 8.63 -7.32 -7.38
CA VAL A 33 8.64 -5.93 -6.92
C VAL A 33 7.62 -5.13 -7.72
N PHE A 34 6.81 -4.36 -7.01
CA PHE A 34 5.76 -3.53 -7.57
C PHE A 34 5.92 -2.08 -7.11
N VAL A 35 5.66 -1.14 -8.00
CA VAL A 35 5.46 0.29 -7.69
C VAL A 35 3.97 0.57 -7.63
N ILE A 36 3.56 1.37 -6.65
CA ILE A 36 2.18 1.78 -6.44
C ILE A 36 2.00 3.30 -6.49
N ASP A 37 0.87 3.73 -7.06
CA ASP A 37 0.30 5.07 -6.95
C ASP A 37 -1.22 4.98 -6.75
N ASP A 38 -1.60 4.52 -5.57
CA ASP A 38 -2.98 4.19 -5.22
C ASP A 38 -3.74 5.37 -4.66
N VAL A 39 -5.03 5.41 -4.95
CA VAL A 39 -5.92 6.46 -4.46
C VAL A 39 -6.33 6.14 -3.02
N LEU A 40 -6.29 7.16 -2.15
CA LEU A 40 -6.86 7.09 -0.81
C LEU A 40 -8.19 7.84 -0.79
N THR A 41 -9.24 7.19 -0.28
CA THR A 41 -10.60 7.76 -0.23
C THR A 41 -11.17 7.71 1.17
N LYS A 42 -12.17 8.55 1.45
CA LYS A 42 -12.83 8.62 2.76
C LYS A 42 -13.74 7.41 3.05
N GLY A 43 -14.32 6.80 2.02
CA GLY A 43 -15.19 5.62 2.11
C GLY A 43 -14.72 4.50 1.19
N PRO A 44 -15.30 3.29 1.29
CA PRO A 44 -14.86 2.12 0.54
C PRO A 44 -15.14 2.20 -0.97
N SER A 45 -16.08 3.06 -1.39
CA SER A 45 -16.34 3.28 -2.81
C SER A 45 -15.23 4.11 -3.43
N ARG A 46 -14.81 3.74 -4.65
CA ARG A 46 -13.84 4.52 -5.43
C ARG A 46 -14.36 5.89 -5.86
N ASP A 47 -15.69 6.09 -5.83
CA ASP A 47 -16.34 7.36 -6.11
C ASP A 47 -16.44 8.27 -4.87
N SER A 48 -15.97 7.80 -3.70
CA SER A 48 -15.89 8.61 -2.49
C SER A 48 -14.90 9.78 -2.67
N GLU A 49 -15.05 10.79 -1.82
CA GLU A 49 -14.08 11.88 -1.64
C GLU A 49 -12.64 11.33 -1.55
N ILE A 50 -11.78 11.83 -2.44
CA ILE A 50 -10.35 11.52 -2.46
C ILE A 50 -9.67 12.36 -1.38
N VAL A 51 -8.96 11.69 -0.48
CA VAL A 51 -8.25 12.34 0.64
C VAL A 51 -6.73 12.35 0.44
N GLY A 52 -6.22 11.59 -0.53
CA GLY A 52 -4.80 11.52 -0.82
C GLY A 52 -4.41 10.40 -1.77
N ARG A 53 -3.11 10.06 -1.77
CA ARG A 53 -2.53 8.96 -2.51
C ARG A 53 -1.51 8.18 -1.69
N ALA A 54 -1.47 6.87 -1.84
CA ALA A 54 -0.37 6.05 -1.33
C ALA A 54 0.62 5.80 -2.46
N LYS A 55 1.87 6.23 -2.27
CA LYS A 55 2.94 6.13 -3.27
C LYS A 55 4.12 5.39 -2.69
N GLY A 56 4.60 4.36 -3.38
CA GLY A 56 5.68 3.53 -2.84
C GLY A 56 5.85 2.22 -3.59
N THR A 57 6.24 1.19 -2.85
CA THR A 57 6.46 -0.15 -3.38
C THR A 57 5.95 -1.22 -2.42
N TYR A 58 5.62 -2.38 -2.96
CA TYR A 58 5.57 -3.62 -2.20
C TYR A 58 6.36 -4.73 -2.89
N ILE A 59 6.84 -5.68 -2.09
CA ILE A 59 7.65 -6.80 -2.54
C ILE A 59 7.02 -8.08 -2.01
N SER A 60 6.87 -9.10 -2.84
CA SER A 60 6.55 -10.45 -2.37
C SER A 60 7.75 -10.99 -1.58
N ASP A 61 7.66 -11.07 -0.26
CA ASP A 61 8.79 -11.40 0.63
C ASP A 61 8.69 -12.80 1.27
N ASP A 62 7.64 -13.55 0.95
CA ASP A 62 7.47 -14.92 1.41
C ASP A 62 8.25 -15.94 0.57
N SER A 63 9.43 -16.34 1.07
CA SER A 63 10.28 -17.37 0.46
C SER A 63 9.71 -18.80 0.52
N THR A 64 8.66 -19.04 1.29
CA THR A 64 8.00 -20.35 1.39
C THR A 64 7.02 -20.62 0.25
N ASN A 65 6.83 -19.65 -0.66
CA ASN A 65 5.91 -19.70 -1.80
C ASN A 65 4.44 -19.91 -1.41
N THR A 66 4.03 -19.47 -0.21
CA THR A 66 2.60 -19.45 0.15
C THR A 66 1.88 -18.21 -0.40
N THR A 67 2.62 -17.25 -1.00
CA THR A 67 2.12 -16.01 -1.64
C THR A 67 1.31 -15.10 -0.71
N THR A 68 1.55 -15.20 0.59
CA THR A 68 0.78 -14.46 1.61
C THR A 68 1.53 -13.22 2.12
N GLY A 69 2.87 -13.26 2.12
CA GLY A 69 3.72 -12.20 2.65
C GLY A 69 4.11 -11.16 1.60
N LEU A 70 3.79 -9.90 1.93
CA LEU A 70 4.31 -8.73 1.28
C LEU A 70 5.12 -7.88 2.27
N PHE A 71 6.10 -7.16 1.75
CA PHE A 71 6.81 -6.11 2.45
C PHE A 71 6.48 -4.75 1.84
N LEU A 72 5.87 -3.86 2.61
CA LEU A 72 5.36 -2.57 2.15
C LEU A 72 6.29 -1.45 2.56
N THR A 73 6.54 -0.52 1.63
CA THR A 73 7.18 0.76 1.91
C THR A 73 6.50 1.83 1.09
N PHE A 74 5.74 2.71 1.73
CA PHE A 74 5.02 3.76 1.01
C PHE A 74 4.85 5.02 1.85
N VAL A 75 4.46 6.09 1.16
CA VAL A 75 4.09 7.36 1.75
C VAL A 75 2.62 7.64 1.45
N ALA A 76 1.83 7.88 2.50
CA ALA A 76 0.51 8.47 2.35
C ALA A 76 0.68 9.99 2.14
N VAL A 77 0.42 10.45 0.92
CA VAL A 77 0.42 11.86 0.52
C VAL A 77 -0.99 12.41 0.73
N LEU A 78 -1.14 13.25 1.76
CA LEU A 78 -2.41 13.85 2.18
C LEU A 78 -2.39 15.36 1.92
N LYS A 79 -3.54 16.01 2.09
CA LYS A 79 -3.70 17.46 1.85
C LYS A 79 -2.66 18.31 2.60
N ASP A 80 -2.40 18.01 3.86
CA ASP A 80 -1.60 18.86 4.76
C ASP A 80 -0.19 18.33 5.03
N GLY A 81 0.23 17.26 4.34
CA GLY A 81 1.55 16.66 4.53
C GLY A 81 1.61 15.18 4.17
N THR A 82 2.67 14.51 4.60
CA THR A 82 2.88 13.09 4.31
C THR A 82 3.14 12.27 5.56
N MET A 83 2.77 10.98 5.54
CA MET A 83 3.19 9.99 6.53
C MET A 83 3.89 8.82 5.84
N SER A 84 5.06 8.44 6.32
CA SER A 84 5.86 7.33 5.80
C SER A 84 5.58 6.06 6.57
N MET A 85 5.29 4.97 5.88
CA MET A 85 4.90 3.68 6.44
C MET A 85 5.79 2.55 5.93
N HIS A 86 6.07 1.58 6.79
CA HIS A 86 6.97 0.47 6.52
C HIS A 86 6.62 -0.75 7.36
N GLY A 87 6.58 -1.95 6.76
CA GLY A 87 6.33 -3.18 7.53
C GLY A 87 5.91 -4.38 6.69
N GLN A 88 5.68 -5.51 7.37
CA GLN A 88 5.14 -6.72 6.77
C GLN A 88 3.62 -6.70 6.68
N ASP A 89 3.11 -7.21 5.58
CA ASP A 89 1.69 -7.37 5.25
C ASP A 89 1.47 -8.82 4.86
N ASN A 90 1.04 -9.63 5.82
CA ASN A 90 0.47 -10.93 5.53
C ASN A 90 -1.00 -10.72 5.14
N ILE A 91 -1.29 -10.75 3.84
CA ILE A 91 -2.54 -10.22 3.27
C ILE A 91 -3.83 -10.91 3.76
N PHE A 92 -3.70 -12.11 4.35
CA PHE A 92 -4.82 -12.88 4.89
C PHE A 92 -5.06 -12.70 6.38
N ASP A 93 -4.17 -12.00 7.09
CA ASP A 93 -4.40 -11.65 8.49
C ASP A 93 -5.52 -10.60 8.61
N GLU A 94 -6.38 -10.75 9.64
CA GLU A 94 -7.53 -9.86 9.84
C GLU A 94 -7.08 -8.40 10.06
N VAL A 95 -5.96 -8.23 10.78
CA VAL A 95 -5.35 -6.95 11.09
C VAL A 95 -3.86 -7.06 10.87
N ARG A 96 -3.32 -6.11 10.11
CA ARG A 96 -1.88 -5.97 9.87
C ARG A 96 -1.43 -4.62 10.36
N GLU A 97 -0.22 -4.56 10.89
CA GLU A 97 0.32 -3.33 11.45
C GLU A 97 1.56 -2.88 10.68
N LEU A 98 1.52 -1.65 10.17
CA LEU A 98 2.67 -0.99 9.56
C LEU A 98 3.19 0.10 10.48
N ALA A 99 4.50 0.19 10.65
CA ALA A 99 5.11 1.25 11.43
C ALA A 99 4.98 2.59 10.67
N VAL A 100 4.52 3.63 11.37
CA VAL A 100 4.65 5.02 10.92
C VAL A 100 6.02 5.50 11.38
N ILE A 101 6.94 5.65 10.43
CA ILE A 101 8.35 5.93 10.69
C ILE A 101 8.73 7.42 10.53
N GLY A 102 7.77 8.25 10.14
CA GLY A 102 7.99 9.68 9.97
C GLY A 102 6.85 10.38 9.23
N GLY A 103 6.98 11.69 9.09
CA GLY A 103 6.07 12.49 8.29
C GLY A 103 6.57 13.90 8.02
N THR A 104 5.84 14.61 7.14
CA THR A 104 6.12 15.98 6.72
C THR A 104 4.88 16.86 6.89
N GLY A 105 5.02 18.18 6.76
CA GLY A 105 3.91 19.12 6.90
C GLY A 105 3.28 19.04 8.29
N ALA A 106 1.94 18.91 8.34
CA ALA A 106 1.17 18.71 9.57
C ALA A 106 1.55 17.44 10.35
N TYR A 107 2.22 16.47 9.70
CA TYR A 107 2.64 15.20 10.29
C TYR A 107 4.13 15.16 10.62
N ARG A 108 4.80 16.32 10.73
CA ARG A 108 6.20 16.37 11.12
C ARG A 108 6.41 15.66 12.47
N PHE A 109 7.45 14.83 12.53
CA PHE A 109 7.78 13.99 13.70
C PHE A 109 6.74 12.91 14.03
N ALA A 110 5.83 12.57 13.12
CA ALA A 110 4.91 11.47 13.31
C ALA A 110 5.66 10.15 13.56
N SER A 111 5.27 9.46 14.64
CA SER A 111 5.67 8.10 14.94
C SER A 111 4.46 7.34 15.49
N GLY A 112 4.40 6.03 15.25
CA GLY A 112 3.28 5.20 15.68
C GLY A 112 3.07 4.04 14.73
N PHE A 113 1.82 3.64 14.54
CA PHE A 113 1.45 2.53 13.67
C PHE A 113 0.15 2.81 12.91
N ALA A 114 -0.02 2.12 11.78
CA ALA A 114 -1.25 2.05 11.01
C ALA A 114 -1.77 0.62 11.03
N GLN A 115 -3.08 0.46 11.25
CA GLN A 115 -3.74 -0.84 11.14
C GLN A 115 -4.43 -0.96 9.78
N MET A 116 -4.13 -2.03 9.06
CA MET A 116 -4.69 -2.34 7.74
C MET A 116 -5.59 -3.56 7.79
N ARG A 117 -6.76 -3.44 7.17
CA ARG A 117 -7.79 -4.49 7.07
C ARG A 117 -8.24 -4.61 5.62
N THR A 118 -8.39 -5.84 5.14
CA THR A 118 -8.84 -6.06 3.76
C THR A 118 -10.34 -5.89 3.70
N TYR A 119 -10.81 -4.85 3.02
CA TYR A 119 -12.23 -4.64 2.79
C TYR A 119 -12.75 -5.56 1.67
N LYS A 120 -11.97 -5.68 0.59
CA LYS A 120 -12.26 -6.52 -0.58
C LYS A 120 -10.95 -6.82 -1.33
N PHE A 121 -10.83 -8.05 -1.84
CA PHE A 121 -9.83 -8.45 -2.84
C PHE A 121 -10.37 -8.23 -4.26
#